data_AF-K2R135-F1
#
_entry.id   AF-K2R135-F1
#
_cell.length_a   1.000
_cell.length_b   1.000
_cell.length_c   1.000
_cell.angle_alpha   90.00
_cell.angle_beta   90.00
_cell.angle_gamma   90.00
#
_symmetry.space_group_name_H-M   'P 1'
#
loop_
_entity.id
_entity.type
_entity.pdbx_description
1 polymer ?
#
loop_
_entity_poly.entity_id
_entity_poly.type
_entity_poly.pdbx_seq_one_letter_code
_entity_poly.pdbx_strand_id
1 'polypeptide(L)'
;MSRFSKPLIALALATIPFFVLVGTTSTVTVNGQIASDSRFNIGGLIMALIGLAIVFGVLRPSAPRDPARKSIAAAAGLLCLVQIANSIDLIRIEPLDWVMPDRHLPELQYSGLAENDYIYLSNKSPDFYRRTLTREKGKILGQAMQHRVYADLCHGGRYRADLVRAEQLPDYFDATERAEIERLASIAAENAPTECSRTMSNRLMGPAVDELNRQMDLFDRLEAEYLELAG
;
A
#
# COMPACT_ATOMS: atom_id res chain seq x y z
N MET A 1 3.59 46.11 6.96
CA MET A 1 3.67 44.63 6.85
C MET A 1 4.24 44.08 8.15
N SER A 2 3.74 42.94 8.64
CA SER A 2 4.19 42.38 9.91
C SER A 2 5.66 41.94 9.83
N ARG A 3 6.36 41.96 10.97
CA ARG A 3 7.77 41.55 11.14
C ARG A 3 8.08 40.19 10.48
N PHE A 4 7.10 39.28 10.45
CA PHE A 4 7.25 37.91 9.97
C PHE A 4 6.55 37.62 8.64
N SER A 5 5.87 38.60 8.02
CA SER A 5 5.12 38.36 6.78
C SER A 5 5.97 37.72 5.69
N LYS A 6 7.17 38.24 5.42
CA LYS A 6 8.07 37.70 4.37
C LYS A 6 8.55 36.26 4.66
N PRO A 7 9.13 35.97 5.84
CA PRO A 7 9.47 34.58 6.19
C PRO A 7 8.29 33.61 6.15
N LEU A 8 7.11 34.02 6.61
CA LEU A 8 5.92 33.16 6.61
C LEU A 8 5.40 32.89 5.20
N ILE A 9 5.44 33.89 4.30
CA ILE A 9 5.13 33.67 2.88
C ILE A 9 6.13 32.69 2.27
N ALA A 10 7.43 32.87 2.51
CA ALA A 10 8.43 31.95 1.99
C ALA A 10 8.23 30.51 2.52
N LEU A 11 7.86 30.37 3.78
CA LEU A 11 7.51 29.09 4.38
C LEU A 11 6.30 28.45 3.69
N ALA A 12 5.22 29.21 3.51
CA ALA A 12 4.02 28.73 2.83
C ALA A 12 4.31 28.30 1.39
N LEU A 13 5.10 29.10 0.65
CA LEU A 13 5.54 28.77 -0.71
C LEU A 13 6.39 27.49 -0.77
N ALA A 14 7.16 27.20 0.29
CA ALA A 14 7.95 25.98 0.39
C ALA A 14 7.11 24.75 0.76
N THR A 15 6.05 24.92 1.57
CA THR A 15 5.29 23.79 2.14
C THR A 15 4.06 23.39 1.31
N ILE A 16 3.29 24.36 0.81
CA ILE A 16 2.04 24.09 0.07
C ILE A 16 2.25 23.15 -1.14
N PRO A 17 3.32 23.29 -1.94
CA PRO A 17 3.47 22.46 -3.14
C PRO A 17 3.75 20.97 -2.87
N PHE A 18 4.07 20.57 -1.63
CA PHE A 18 4.12 19.15 -1.29
C PHE A 18 2.73 18.49 -1.31
N PHE A 19 1.66 19.27 -1.16
CA PHE A 19 0.28 18.79 -1.16
C PHE A 19 -0.42 19.00 -2.51
N VAL A 20 0.10 19.89 -3.34
CA VAL A 20 -0.50 20.25 -4.63
C VAL A 20 0.50 19.98 -5.74
N LEU A 21 0.24 18.93 -6.51
CA LEU A 21 1.00 18.65 -7.72
C LEU A 21 0.45 19.50 -8.87
N VAL A 22 1.23 20.47 -9.34
CA VAL A 22 0.94 21.21 -10.57
C VAL A 22 2.06 20.93 -11.57
N GLY A 23 1.86 19.93 -12.41
CA GLY A 23 2.86 19.53 -13.39
C GLY A 23 2.54 18.21 -14.10
N THR A 24 3.57 17.47 -14.49
CA THR A 24 3.44 16.26 -15.31
C THR A 24 3.92 15.01 -14.58
N THR A 25 3.31 13.87 -14.91
CA THR A 25 3.74 12.55 -14.48
C THR A 25 3.94 11.67 -15.71
N SER A 26 5.05 10.95 -15.78
CA SER A 26 5.38 10.04 -16.86
C SER A 26 5.67 8.66 -16.29
N THR A 27 4.83 7.69 -16.64
CA THR A 27 5.00 6.29 -16.26
C THR A 27 5.37 5.48 -17.49
N VAL A 28 6.52 4.82 -17.45
CA VAL A 28 6.96 3.88 -18.49
C VAL A 28 6.72 2.47 -17.98
N THR A 29 5.93 1.70 -18.72
CA THR A 29 5.67 0.29 -18.43
C THR A 29 6.44 -0.61 -19.40
N VAL A 30 7.13 -1.63 -18.88
CA VAL A 30 7.78 -2.69 -19.65
C VAL A 30 7.14 -4.02 -19.22
N ASN A 31 6.56 -4.76 -20.16
CA ASN A 31 5.84 -6.02 -19.90
C ASN A 31 4.73 -5.89 -18.83
N GLY A 32 3.99 -4.79 -18.83
CA GLY A 32 2.94 -4.51 -17.84
C GLY A 32 3.46 -4.12 -16.45
N GLN A 33 4.78 -4.06 -16.24
CA GLN A 33 5.39 -3.59 -15.00
C GLN A 33 5.85 -2.15 -15.16
N ILE A 34 5.61 -1.31 -14.15
CA ILE A 34 6.11 0.08 -14.15
C ILE A 34 7.63 0.04 -13.97
N ALA A 35 8.36 0.36 -15.05
CA ALA A 35 9.83 0.37 -15.08
C ALA A 35 10.41 1.73 -14.71
N SER A 36 9.66 2.81 -14.93
CA SER A 36 10.03 4.16 -14.52
C SER A 36 8.77 4.98 -14.24
N ASP A 37 8.80 5.77 -13.18
CA ASP A 37 7.72 6.69 -12.78
C ASP A 37 8.37 8.02 -12.40
N SER A 38 8.38 8.97 -13.35
CA SER A 38 8.95 10.30 -13.17
C SER A 38 7.86 11.35 -12.99
N ARG A 39 8.03 12.25 -12.02
CA ARG A 39 7.13 13.39 -11.78
C ARG A 39 7.86 14.72 -11.82
N PHE A 40 7.26 15.72 -12.44
CA PHE A 40 7.80 17.06 -12.48
C PHE A 40 6.76 18.06 -11.98
N ASN A 41 6.97 18.63 -10.79
CA ASN A 41 6.07 19.63 -10.19
C ASN A 41 6.55 21.05 -10.52
N ILE A 42 6.17 21.54 -11.71
CA ILE A 42 6.51 22.88 -12.22
C ILE A 42 6.05 23.96 -11.25
N GLY A 43 4.83 23.87 -10.73
CA GLY A 43 4.29 24.85 -9.80
C GLY A 43 5.12 24.92 -8.52
N GLY A 44 5.47 23.76 -7.95
CA GLY A 44 6.34 23.69 -6.78
C GLY A 44 7.74 24.24 -7.04
N LEU A 45 8.30 24.02 -8.23
CA LEU A 45 9.60 24.56 -8.61
C LEU A 45 9.58 26.09 -8.65
N ILE A 46 8.59 26.68 -9.32
CA ILE A 46 8.43 28.14 -9.41
C ILE A 46 8.22 28.75 -8.03
N MET A 47 7.34 28.17 -7.20
CA MET A 47 7.06 28.67 -5.86
C MET A 47 8.30 28.61 -4.96
N ALA A 48 9.09 27.54 -5.04
CA ALA A 48 10.34 27.43 -4.29
C ALA A 48 11.39 28.44 -4.72
N LEU A 49 11.52 28.73 -6.03
CA LEU A 49 12.42 29.77 -6.53
C LEU A 49 12.02 31.17 -6.06
N ILE A 50 10.72 31.49 -6.05
CA ILE A 50 10.19 32.73 -5.48
C ILE A 50 10.47 32.79 -3.97
N GLY A 51 10.25 31.68 -3.25
CA GLY A 51 10.55 31.54 -1.83
C GLY A 51 12.03 31.84 -1.53
N LEU A 52 12.96 31.27 -2.31
CA LEU A 52 14.39 31.53 -2.19
C LEU A 52 14.76 33.00 -2.42
N ALA A 53 14.16 33.66 -3.41
CA ALA A 53 14.38 35.09 -3.65
C ALA A 53 13.96 35.94 -2.43
N ILE A 54 12.82 35.58 -1.80
CA ILE A 54 12.36 36.23 -0.56
C ILE A 54 13.35 35.96 0.59
N VAL A 55 13.79 34.71 0.77
CA VAL A 55 14.75 34.31 1.81
C VAL A 55 16.06 35.07 1.65
N PHE A 56 16.61 35.16 0.45
CA PHE A 56 17.82 35.93 0.16
C PHE A 56 17.66 37.40 0.55
N GLY A 57 16.52 38.01 0.22
CA GLY A 57 16.20 39.38 0.63
C GLY A 57 16.09 39.57 2.14
N VAL A 58 15.66 38.55 2.89
CA VAL A 58 15.55 38.59 4.36
C VAL A 58 16.90 38.34 5.05
N LEU A 59 17.72 37.44 4.51
CA LEU A 59 19.02 37.08 5.08
C LEU A 59 20.14 38.05 4.73
N ARG A 60 19.95 38.90 3.71
CA ARG A 60 20.95 39.87 3.24
C ARG A 60 21.56 40.67 4.41
N PRO A 61 22.87 40.97 4.39
CA PRO A 61 23.54 41.70 5.47
C PRO A 61 22.93 43.07 5.80
N SER A 62 22.36 43.75 4.80
CA SER A 62 21.70 45.05 4.93
C SER A 62 20.28 44.99 5.50
N ALA A 63 19.71 43.80 5.69
CA ALA A 63 18.40 43.63 6.30
C ALA A 63 18.47 43.80 7.84
N PRO A 64 17.34 44.12 8.49
CA PRO A 64 17.28 44.26 9.95
C PRO A 64 17.92 43.08 10.70
N ARG A 65 18.71 43.37 11.73
CA ARG A 65 19.39 42.38 12.60
C ARG A 65 18.41 41.76 13.59
N ASP A 66 17.48 41.00 13.06
CA ASP A 66 16.46 40.29 13.82
C ASP A 66 16.74 38.78 13.75
N PRO A 67 17.28 38.17 14.82
CA PRO A 67 17.70 36.77 14.79
C PRO A 67 16.53 35.83 14.57
N ALA A 68 15.37 36.07 15.20
CA ALA A 68 14.19 35.23 15.04
C ALA A 68 13.68 35.22 13.60
N ARG A 69 13.61 36.40 12.97
CA ARG A 69 13.23 36.53 11.57
C ARG A 69 14.21 35.83 10.63
N LYS A 70 15.52 35.94 10.90
CA LYS A 70 16.55 35.26 10.11
C LYS A 70 16.51 33.74 10.28
N SER A 71 16.26 33.24 11.48
CA SER A 71 16.09 31.79 11.71
C SER A 71 14.90 31.20 10.96
N ILE A 72 13.74 31.87 10.98
CA ILE A 72 12.56 31.42 10.21
C ILE A 72 12.85 31.46 8.71
N ALA A 73 13.51 32.52 8.22
CA ALA A 73 13.88 32.61 6.81
C ALA A 73 14.90 31.54 6.40
N ALA A 74 15.85 31.19 7.27
CA ALA A 74 16.79 30.10 7.02
C ALA A 74 16.09 28.73 6.93
N ALA A 75 15.16 28.44 7.84
CA ALA A 75 14.34 27.22 7.78
C ALA A 75 13.48 27.16 6.51
N ALA A 76 12.83 28.27 6.13
CA ALA A 76 12.09 28.36 4.87
C ALA A 76 12.99 28.15 3.65
N GLY A 77 14.23 28.66 3.69
CA GLY A 77 15.23 28.44 2.65
C GLY A 77 15.60 26.97 2.48
N LEU A 78 15.84 26.25 3.58
CA LEU A 78 16.08 24.80 3.55
C LEU A 78 14.88 24.05 2.94
N LEU A 79 13.66 24.38 3.36
CA LEU A 79 12.46 23.78 2.80
C LEU A 79 12.28 24.08 1.31
N CYS A 80 12.63 25.27 0.83
CA CYS A 80 12.62 25.57 -0.60
C CYS A 80 13.61 24.68 -1.37
N LEU A 81 14.80 24.41 -0.84
CA LEU A 81 15.76 23.51 -1.47
C LEU A 81 15.24 22.07 -1.53
N VAL A 82 14.64 21.58 -0.44
CA VAL A 82 13.99 20.26 -0.40
C VAL A 82 12.84 20.22 -1.42
N GLN A 83 12.02 21.27 -1.50
CA GLN A 83 10.94 21.36 -2.47
C GLN A 83 11.45 21.36 -3.92
N ILE A 84 12.57 22.03 -4.22
CA ILE A 84 13.20 21.98 -5.56
C ILE A 84 13.61 20.55 -5.89
N ALA A 85 14.34 19.88 -4.98
CA ALA A 85 14.76 18.50 -5.17
C ALA A 85 13.53 17.56 -5.38
N ASN A 86 12.46 17.77 -4.61
CA ASN A 86 11.22 17.03 -4.74
C ASN A 86 10.47 17.32 -6.05
N SER A 87 10.48 18.58 -6.51
CA SER A 87 9.81 19.04 -7.73
C SER A 87 10.47 18.52 -9.02
N ILE A 88 11.76 18.21 -8.98
CA ILE A 88 12.51 17.63 -10.10
C ILE A 88 12.69 16.11 -9.98
N ASP A 89 11.99 15.48 -9.03
CA ASP A 89 12.06 14.04 -8.72
C ASP A 89 13.43 13.52 -8.27
N LEU A 90 14.30 14.39 -7.76
CA LEU A 90 15.56 13.95 -7.15
C LEU A 90 15.34 13.23 -5.81
N ILE A 91 14.30 13.64 -5.08
CA ILE A 91 13.82 12.97 -3.85
C ILE A 91 12.30 12.82 -3.91
N ARG A 92 11.76 11.80 -3.23
CA ARG A 92 10.30 11.58 -3.16
C ARG A 92 9.78 11.81 -1.75
N ILE A 93 9.12 12.96 -1.55
CA ILE A 93 8.40 13.28 -0.32
C ILE A 93 6.91 13.43 -0.66
N GLU A 94 6.08 12.61 -0.03
CA GLU A 94 4.62 12.67 -0.12
C GLU A 94 4.07 12.71 1.31
N PRO A 95 3.86 13.90 1.91
CA PRO A 95 3.46 14.01 3.31
C PRO A 95 2.14 13.31 3.62
N LEU A 96 1.27 13.19 2.62
CA LEU A 96 0.01 12.47 2.74
C LEU A 96 0.22 10.97 2.98
N ASP A 97 1.35 10.39 2.58
CA ASP A 97 1.66 8.98 2.86
C ASP A 97 2.03 8.77 4.36
N TRP A 98 2.36 9.83 5.10
CA TRP A 98 2.57 9.72 6.56
C TRP A 98 1.27 9.60 7.34
N VAL A 99 0.19 10.18 6.81
CA VAL A 99 -1.14 10.19 7.47
C VAL A 99 -2.07 9.14 6.85
N MET A 100 -1.96 8.95 5.54
CA MET A 100 -2.74 8.00 4.74
C MET A 100 -1.81 7.18 3.84
N PRO A 101 -0.94 6.34 4.44
CA PRO A 101 0.07 5.54 3.72
C PRO A 101 -0.52 4.63 2.64
N ASP A 102 -1.80 4.25 2.77
CA ASP A 102 -2.46 3.30 1.90
C ASP A 102 -3.41 3.97 0.88
N ARG A 103 -3.41 5.30 0.76
CA ARG A 103 -4.33 6.05 -0.14
C ARG A 103 -4.17 5.71 -1.62
N HIS A 104 -3.02 5.16 -2.00
CA HIS A 104 -2.69 4.78 -3.37
C HIS A 104 -2.96 3.30 -3.65
N LEU A 105 -3.40 2.54 -2.63
CA LEU A 105 -3.76 1.15 -2.84
C LEU A 105 -5.03 1.06 -3.70
N PRO A 106 -5.14 0.04 -4.56
CA PRO A 106 -6.35 -0.18 -5.33
C PRO A 106 -7.54 -0.45 -4.41
N GLU A 107 -8.73 -0.01 -4.82
CA GLU A 107 -9.98 -0.35 -4.17
C GLU A 107 -10.26 -1.85 -4.34
N LEU A 108 -10.71 -2.51 -3.27
CA LEU A 108 -11.12 -3.91 -3.32
C LEU A 108 -12.44 -4.00 -4.09
N GLN A 109 -12.49 -4.89 -5.07
CA GLN A 109 -13.65 -5.05 -5.96
C GLN A 109 -14.55 -6.20 -5.54
N TYR A 110 -14.03 -7.14 -4.74
CA TYR A 110 -14.81 -8.30 -4.32
C TYR A 110 -15.86 -7.91 -3.28
N SER A 111 -17.12 -8.27 -3.56
CA SER A 111 -18.28 -7.95 -2.72
C SER A 111 -19.06 -9.20 -2.26
N GLY A 112 -18.52 -10.40 -2.53
CA GLY A 112 -19.16 -11.67 -2.25
C GLY A 112 -19.37 -12.50 -3.53
N LEU A 113 -19.73 -13.77 -3.34
CA LEU A 113 -20.06 -14.69 -4.44
C LEU A 113 -21.47 -14.45 -5.00
N ALA A 114 -21.60 -14.55 -6.32
CA ALA A 114 -22.91 -14.68 -6.94
C ALA A 114 -23.56 -16.01 -6.54
N GLU A 115 -24.89 -16.14 -6.65
CA GLU A 115 -25.61 -17.36 -6.27
C GLU A 115 -25.14 -18.60 -7.05
N ASN A 116 -24.72 -18.41 -8.30
CA ASN A 116 -24.25 -19.45 -9.20
C ASN A 116 -22.72 -19.66 -9.19
N ASP A 117 -21.97 -19.01 -8.30
CA ASP A 117 -20.54 -19.26 -8.15
C ASP A 117 -20.31 -20.52 -7.29
N TYR A 118 -19.74 -21.57 -7.86
CA TYR A 118 -19.42 -22.80 -7.13
C TYR A 118 -18.13 -23.43 -7.62
N ILE A 119 -17.48 -24.20 -6.74
CA ILE A 119 -16.39 -25.10 -7.13
C ILE A 119 -17.02 -26.35 -7.72
N TYR A 120 -16.91 -26.54 -9.04
CA TYR A 120 -17.42 -27.75 -9.68
C TYR A 120 -16.52 -28.94 -9.35
N LEU A 121 -17.06 -29.92 -8.61
CA LEU A 121 -16.41 -31.19 -8.38
C LEU A 121 -16.87 -32.23 -9.39
N SER A 122 -15.92 -32.89 -10.07
CA SER A 122 -16.20 -33.99 -10.99
C SER A 122 -16.63 -35.28 -10.27
N ASN A 123 -16.30 -35.42 -8.99
CA ASN A 123 -16.69 -36.54 -8.14
C ASN A 123 -17.19 -35.99 -6.80
N LYS A 124 -18.39 -36.43 -6.38
CA LYS A 124 -19.02 -36.00 -5.14
C LYS A 124 -18.84 -37.00 -3.99
N SER A 125 -17.77 -37.79 -3.97
CA SER A 125 -17.49 -38.68 -2.83
C SER A 125 -16.93 -37.90 -1.63
N PRO A 126 -17.22 -38.32 -0.37
CA PRO A 126 -16.70 -37.66 0.83
C PRO A 126 -15.17 -37.51 0.83
N ASP A 127 -14.45 -38.54 0.41
CA ASP A 127 -12.97 -38.50 0.30
C ASP A 127 -12.48 -37.46 -0.72
N PHE A 128 -13.23 -37.24 -1.79
CA PHE A 128 -12.89 -36.23 -2.80
C PHE A 128 -13.12 -34.81 -2.27
N TYR A 129 -14.22 -34.60 -1.52
CA TYR A 129 -14.45 -33.34 -0.80
C TYR A 129 -13.33 -33.05 0.19
N ARG A 130 -12.99 -34.01 1.07
CA ARG A 130 -11.93 -33.85 2.08
C ARG A 130 -10.58 -33.44 1.48
N ARG A 131 -10.14 -34.13 0.42
CA ARG A 131 -8.89 -33.76 -0.29
C ARG A 131 -8.97 -32.37 -0.91
N THR A 132 -10.12 -32.01 -1.48
CA THR A 132 -10.31 -30.68 -2.09
C THR A 132 -10.29 -29.59 -1.03
N LEU A 133 -11.07 -29.74 0.05
CA LEU A 133 -11.12 -28.83 1.18
C LEU A 133 -9.73 -28.65 1.81
N THR A 134 -8.99 -29.73 2.03
CA THR A 134 -7.60 -29.67 2.55
C THR A 134 -6.71 -28.79 1.65
N ARG A 135 -6.75 -29.03 0.34
CA ARG A 135 -5.93 -28.27 -0.62
C ARG A 135 -6.32 -26.79 -0.68
N GLU A 136 -7.62 -26.50 -0.80
CA GLU A 136 -8.10 -25.11 -0.88
C GLU A 136 -7.81 -24.36 0.43
N LYS A 137 -7.97 -25.01 1.59
CA LYS A 137 -7.65 -24.40 2.89
C LYS A 137 -6.16 -24.08 3.02
N GLY A 138 -5.28 -24.99 2.60
CA GLY A 138 -3.84 -24.75 2.56
C GLY A 138 -3.47 -23.55 1.68
N LYS A 139 -4.13 -23.38 0.53
CA LYS A 139 -3.94 -22.22 -0.36
C LYS A 139 -4.41 -20.92 0.29
N ILE A 140 -5.62 -20.91 0.87
CA ILE A 140 -6.18 -19.76 1.60
C ILE A 140 -5.24 -19.32 2.73
N LEU A 141 -4.82 -20.26 3.58
CA LEU A 141 -3.92 -19.98 4.70
C LEU A 141 -2.58 -19.45 4.21
N GLY A 142 -2.00 -20.07 3.17
CA GLY A 142 -0.74 -19.61 2.57
C GLY A 142 -0.81 -18.18 2.01
N GLN A 143 -1.89 -17.85 1.30
CA GLN A 143 -2.13 -16.51 0.77
C GLN A 143 -2.35 -15.49 1.89
N ALA A 144 -3.09 -15.87 2.94
CA ALA A 144 -3.31 -15.03 4.11
C ALA A 144 -1.99 -14.74 4.86
N MET A 145 -1.14 -15.76 5.04
CA MET A 145 0.20 -15.59 5.61
C MET A 145 1.08 -14.67 4.76
N GLN A 146 1.09 -14.87 3.43
CA GLN A 146 1.82 -13.99 2.51
C GLN A 146 1.33 -12.54 2.61
N HIS A 147 0.01 -12.32 2.67
CA HIS A 147 -0.58 -11.00 2.85
C HIS A 147 -0.16 -10.38 4.19
N ARG A 148 -0.25 -11.13 5.29
CA ARG A 148 0.16 -10.67 6.63
C ARG A 148 1.62 -10.24 6.64
N VAL A 149 2.53 -11.11 6.19
CA VAL A 149 3.98 -10.82 6.16
C VAL A 149 4.26 -9.55 5.36
N TYR A 150 3.63 -9.41 4.19
CA TYR A 150 3.82 -8.24 3.36
C TYR A 150 3.23 -6.96 3.97
N ALA A 151 2.04 -7.04 4.56
CA ALA A 151 1.38 -5.92 5.23
C ALA A 151 2.14 -5.47 6.49
N ASP A 152 2.71 -6.40 7.25
CA ASP A 152 3.58 -6.09 8.38
C ASP A 152 4.84 -5.36 7.93
N LEU A 153 5.49 -5.86 6.88
CA LEU A 153 6.71 -5.28 6.33
C LEU A 153 6.50 -3.89 5.72
N CYS A 154 5.45 -3.72 4.92
CA CYS A 154 5.31 -2.56 4.03
C CYS A 154 4.16 -1.61 4.37
N HIS A 155 3.19 -2.07 5.17
CA HIS A 155 1.96 -1.34 5.49
C HIS A 155 1.70 -1.25 7.00
N GLY A 156 2.71 -1.50 7.83
CA GLY A 156 2.62 -1.35 9.29
C GLY A 156 1.51 -2.19 9.93
N GLY A 157 1.26 -3.39 9.41
CA GLY A 157 0.26 -4.33 9.92
C GLY A 157 -1.19 -3.98 9.57
N ARG A 158 -1.42 -3.09 8.60
CA ARG A 158 -2.76 -2.78 8.10
C ARG A 158 -3.24 -3.86 7.13
N TYR A 159 -3.89 -4.87 7.66
CA TYR A 159 -4.45 -5.97 6.88
C TYR A 159 -5.72 -5.54 6.14
N ARG A 160 -5.93 -6.07 4.93
CA ARG A 160 -7.13 -5.83 4.11
C ARG A 160 -7.96 -7.10 3.87
N ALA A 161 -7.55 -8.23 4.46
CA ALA A 161 -8.25 -9.50 4.44
C ALA A 161 -8.67 -9.92 5.86
N ASP A 162 -9.68 -10.76 5.98
CA ASP A 162 -10.07 -11.39 7.25
C ASP A 162 -9.12 -12.56 7.58
N LEU A 163 -8.01 -12.22 8.24
CA LEU A 163 -6.98 -13.20 8.61
C LEU A 163 -7.50 -14.23 9.63
N VAL A 164 -8.43 -13.85 10.51
CA VAL A 164 -8.98 -14.75 11.54
C VAL A 164 -9.78 -15.86 10.88
N ARG A 165 -10.64 -15.51 9.91
CA ARG A 165 -11.39 -16.50 9.12
C ARG A 165 -10.46 -17.38 8.29
N ALA A 166 -9.43 -16.82 7.67
CA ALA A 166 -8.47 -17.57 6.89
C ALA A 166 -7.71 -18.62 7.74
N GLU A 167 -7.35 -18.27 8.98
CA GLU A 167 -6.59 -19.12 9.91
C GLU A 167 -7.43 -20.20 10.63
N GLN A 168 -8.74 -20.02 10.72
CA GLN A 168 -9.62 -20.98 11.39
C GLN A 168 -9.64 -22.33 10.66
N LEU A 169 -9.22 -23.41 11.32
CA LEU A 169 -9.30 -24.76 10.79
C LEU A 169 -10.54 -25.49 11.33
N PRO A 170 -11.45 -25.98 10.46
CA PRO A 170 -12.54 -26.85 10.85
C PRO A 170 -12.10 -28.08 11.65
N ASP A 171 -12.91 -28.48 12.64
CA ASP A 171 -12.56 -29.56 13.56
C ASP A 171 -12.58 -30.95 12.93
N TYR A 172 -13.26 -31.13 11.81
CA TYR A 172 -13.29 -32.40 11.08
C TYR A 172 -11.96 -32.71 10.37
N PHE A 173 -11.05 -31.74 10.23
CA PHE A 173 -9.73 -32.01 9.68
C PHE A 173 -8.89 -32.81 10.67
N ASP A 174 -8.44 -33.99 10.24
CA ASP A 174 -7.58 -34.84 11.06
C ASP A 174 -6.12 -34.33 11.08
N ALA A 175 -5.27 -34.97 11.89
CA ALA A 175 -3.89 -34.56 12.05
C ALA A 175 -3.08 -34.61 10.73
N THR A 176 -3.40 -35.53 9.82
CA THR A 176 -2.71 -35.68 8.54
C THR A 176 -3.09 -34.53 7.60
N GLU A 177 -4.38 -34.18 7.56
CA GLU A 177 -4.87 -33.07 6.75
C GLU A 177 -4.38 -31.72 7.26
N ARG A 178 -4.37 -31.51 8.59
CA ARG A 178 -3.82 -30.28 9.19
C ARG A 178 -2.34 -30.11 8.85
N ALA A 179 -1.55 -31.17 8.94
CA ALA A 179 -0.14 -31.14 8.56
C ALA A 179 0.06 -30.80 7.07
N GLU A 180 -0.81 -31.31 6.19
CA GLU A 180 -0.77 -30.97 4.76
C GLU A 180 -1.17 -29.51 4.49
N ILE A 181 -2.19 -29.00 5.17
CA ILE A 181 -2.61 -27.58 5.12
C ILE A 181 -1.44 -26.68 5.54
N GLU A 182 -0.79 -26.98 6.66
CA GLU A 182 0.38 -26.24 7.16
C GLU A 182 1.56 -26.29 6.19
N ARG A 183 1.83 -27.45 5.58
CA ARG A 183 2.88 -27.60 4.57
C ARG A 183 2.62 -26.74 3.35
N LEU A 184 1.39 -26.75 2.83
CA LEU A 184 0.99 -25.93 1.68
C LEU A 184 1.07 -24.43 2.02
N ALA A 185 0.62 -24.05 3.21
CA ALA A 185 0.68 -22.66 3.67
C ALA A 185 2.12 -22.16 3.81
N SER A 186 3.01 -22.98 4.36
CA SER A 186 4.43 -22.65 4.56
C SER A 186 5.13 -22.37 3.22
N ILE A 187 4.88 -23.19 2.19
CA ILE A 187 5.44 -22.98 0.84
C ILE A 187 5.02 -21.61 0.27
N ALA A 188 3.76 -21.20 0.46
CA ALA A 188 3.31 -19.89 -0.01
C ALA A 188 3.94 -18.74 0.80
N ALA A 189 4.08 -18.92 2.11
CA ALA A 189 4.70 -17.94 3.00
C ALA A 189 6.19 -17.73 2.71
N GLU A 190 6.93 -18.78 2.37
CA GLU A 190 8.34 -18.69 1.94
C GLU A 190 8.53 -17.85 0.67
N ASN A 191 7.50 -17.77 -0.17
CA ASN A 191 7.48 -16.95 -1.38
C ASN A 191 6.97 -15.53 -1.13
N ALA A 192 6.81 -15.10 0.14
CA ALA A 192 6.45 -13.72 0.46
C ALA A 192 7.57 -12.75 0.04
N PRO A 193 7.25 -11.60 -0.58
CA PRO A 193 8.26 -10.62 -0.92
C PRO A 193 8.99 -10.09 0.31
N THR A 194 10.31 -9.96 0.20
CA THR A 194 11.17 -9.42 1.27
C THR A 194 11.43 -7.92 1.13
N GLU A 195 10.89 -7.29 0.09
CA GLU A 195 11.08 -5.86 -0.20
C GLU A 195 9.75 -5.18 -0.54
N CYS A 196 9.63 -3.91 -0.17
CA CYS A 196 8.48 -3.08 -0.48
C CYS A 196 8.60 -2.49 -1.89
N SER A 197 7.55 -2.65 -2.69
CA SER A 197 7.47 -2.05 -4.01
C SER A 197 6.02 -1.76 -4.36
N ARG A 198 5.79 -0.68 -5.12
CA ARG A 198 4.44 -0.29 -5.55
C ARG A 198 3.72 -1.41 -6.30
N THR A 199 4.44 -2.17 -7.12
CA THR A 199 3.89 -3.32 -7.86
C THR A 199 3.40 -4.40 -6.91
N MET A 200 4.19 -4.75 -5.88
CA MET A 200 3.77 -5.74 -4.88
C MET A 200 2.64 -5.22 -4.01
N SER A 201 2.66 -3.97 -3.56
CA SER A 201 1.53 -3.35 -2.83
C SER A 201 0.24 -3.38 -3.64
N ASN A 202 0.27 -2.98 -4.91
CA ASN A 202 -0.90 -3.00 -5.79
C ASN A 202 -1.45 -4.41 -6.00
N ARG A 203 -0.60 -5.44 -5.97
CA ARG A 203 -1.02 -6.84 -6.14
C ARG A 203 -1.50 -7.45 -4.82
N LEU A 204 -0.64 -7.48 -3.81
CA LEU A 204 -0.82 -8.20 -2.54
C LEU A 204 -1.75 -7.49 -1.56
N MET A 205 -1.99 -6.20 -1.73
CA MET A 205 -2.99 -5.44 -0.98
C MET A 205 -4.26 -5.17 -1.79
N GLY A 206 -4.34 -5.66 -3.03
CA GLY A 206 -5.43 -5.38 -3.97
C GLY A 206 -6.06 -6.67 -4.52
N PRO A 207 -5.88 -7.00 -5.82
CA PRO A 207 -6.50 -8.19 -6.41
C PRO A 207 -6.21 -9.51 -5.68
N ALA A 208 -5.06 -9.66 -5.01
CA ALA A 208 -4.78 -10.87 -4.23
C ALA A 208 -5.67 -10.98 -2.98
N VAL A 209 -6.06 -9.85 -2.39
CA VAL A 209 -7.01 -9.79 -1.27
C VAL A 209 -8.42 -10.14 -1.74
N ASP A 210 -8.83 -9.60 -2.89
CA ASP A 210 -10.11 -9.96 -3.53
C ASP A 210 -10.19 -11.46 -3.81
N GLU A 211 -9.12 -12.03 -4.38
CA GLU A 211 -9.04 -13.46 -4.67
C GLU A 211 -9.04 -14.31 -3.38
N LEU A 212 -8.34 -13.87 -2.33
CA LEU A 212 -8.36 -14.54 -1.02
C LEU A 212 -9.77 -14.55 -0.42
N ASN A 213 -10.45 -13.40 -0.40
CA ASN A 213 -11.84 -13.30 0.09
C ASN A 213 -12.79 -14.19 -0.72
N ARG A 214 -12.63 -14.20 -2.06
CA ARG A 214 -13.40 -15.09 -2.94
C ARG A 214 -13.17 -16.57 -2.63
N GLN A 215 -11.92 -16.97 -2.40
CA GLN A 215 -11.59 -18.35 -2.07
C GLN A 215 -12.16 -18.77 -0.71
N MET A 216 -12.17 -17.88 0.28
CA MET A 216 -12.82 -18.16 1.56
C MET A 216 -14.33 -18.40 1.39
N ASP A 217 -15.03 -17.57 0.63
CA ASP A 217 -16.47 -17.77 0.38
C ASP A 217 -16.74 -19.06 -0.43
N LEU A 218 -15.87 -19.40 -1.38
CA LEU A 218 -15.99 -20.66 -2.14
C LEU A 218 -15.71 -21.88 -1.25
N PHE A 219 -14.76 -21.76 -0.32
CA PHE A 219 -14.45 -22.79 0.67
C PHE A 219 -15.65 -23.03 1.58
N ASP A 220 -16.28 -21.99 2.12
CA ASP A 220 -17.44 -22.12 3.00
C ASP A 220 -18.62 -22.82 2.29
N ARG A 221 -18.86 -22.51 1.01
CA ARG A 221 -19.87 -23.23 0.20
C ARG A 221 -19.53 -24.71 0.02
N LEU A 222 -18.26 -24.99 -0.29
CA LEU A 222 -17.78 -26.36 -0.47
C LEU A 222 -17.84 -27.18 0.83
N GLU A 223 -17.55 -26.54 1.96
CA GLU A 223 -17.65 -27.12 3.30
C GLU A 223 -19.11 -27.41 3.65
N ALA A 224 -20.04 -26.49 3.38
CA ALA A 224 -21.46 -26.71 3.59
C ALA A 224 -21.97 -27.94 2.82
N GLU A 225 -21.64 -28.07 1.52
CA GLU A 225 -21.99 -29.25 0.72
C GLU A 225 -21.39 -30.56 1.29
N TYR A 226 -20.16 -30.51 1.79
CA TYR A 226 -19.52 -31.67 2.41
C TYR A 226 -20.24 -32.11 3.69
N LEU A 227 -20.59 -31.16 4.55
CA LEU A 227 -21.29 -31.43 5.82
C LEU A 227 -22.70 -31.99 5.59
N GLU A 228 -23.40 -31.51 4.56
CA GLU A 228 -24.70 -32.08 4.15
C GLU A 228 -24.59 -33.54 3.67
N LEU A 229 -23.47 -33.90 3.02
CA LEU A 229 -23.23 -35.26 2.54
C LEU A 229 -22.75 -36.21 3.65
N ALA A 230 -22.04 -35.68 4.64
CA ALA A 230 -21.40 -36.46 5.70
C ALA A 230 -22.28 -36.69 6.94
N GLY A 231 -23.34 -35.89 7.11
CA GLY A 231 -24.35 -36.02 8.17
C GLY A 231 -25.43 -37.05 7.84
#